data_AF-A0A9D4UDP6-F1
#
_entry.id   AF-A0A9D4UDP6-F1
#
_cell.length_a   1.000
_cell.length_b   1.000
_cell.length_c   1.000
_cell.angle_alpha   90.00
_cell.angle_beta   90.00
_cell.angle_gamma   90.00
#
_symmetry.space_group_name_H-M   'P 1'
#
loop_
_entity.id
_entity.type
_entity.pdbx_description
1 polymer ?
#
loop_
_entity_poly.entity_id
_entity_poly.type
_entity_poly.pdbx_seq_one_letter_code
_entity_poly.pdbx_strand_id
1 'polypeptide(L)'
;MAAGRLLLLNPVLLRPPGPPGLGLISFRITATNYTSSSSAPPIITSYSFNTIIGRKLGASARAGAGDLQGKMSNYDVKVASSMRSNYKGIKAGAEAQQQQWAQVACMAAATAKEDDMVYRKTIYDHGDWSRHRSNRRHSRHMLAIATSRVVAGLLPPVLKLTLVASAVALYNLLNIMPSLGLLHVSSLPFQLAAPALALLLVFRTNASYGRFDEARKAWASIASRSRDMARQAVTFFRHPADAALLQHLLHHLVAFAYCVKDHLTREDDLQKELSEIVQMEEADLMAIINSPHRPNYVLQAMTHIIHSSHLSDMQKAVLDSNLVSLQDNMSGCERIFTTPIPVSYTRLTSRILVIWHVLLPLALWDQCHWVTIPATFLSAAALFCIEEVGVLIEEPFSILPLATISNTIRSNVQTILNQHKEFGEKSRFRKSD
;
A
#
# COMPACT_ATOMS: atom_id res chain seq x y z
N MET A 1 -23.08 -0.06 51.05
CA MET A 1 -24.24 0.86 51.11
C MET A 1 -24.50 1.39 49.71
N ALA A 2 -25.73 1.22 49.21
CA ALA A 2 -26.37 1.77 47.99
C ALA A 2 -25.58 1.64 46.65
N ALA A 3 -25.87 0.76 45.68
CA ALA A 3 -27.12 0.26 45.10
C ALA A 3 -28.03 1.37 44.51
N GLY A 4 -27.81 1.72 43.24
CA GLY A 4 -28.70 2.55 42.43
C GLY A 4 -29.07 1.84 41.12
N ARG A 5 -30.32 1.38 41.03
CA ARG A 5 -30.98 0.73 39.88
C ARG A 5 -31.11 1.70 38.70
N LEU A 6 -30.88 1.22 37.47
CA LEU A 6 -31.46 1.85 36.27
C LEU A 6 -32.50 0.92 35.64
N LEU A 7 -33.70 1.47 35.49
CA LEU A 7 -34.92 0.84 35.00
C LEU A 7 -34.81 0.46 33.51
N LEU A 8 -35.19 -0.78 33.19
CA LEU A 8 -35.50 -1.23 31.83
C LEU A 8 -36.89 -0.70 31.43
N LEU A 9 -36.95 0.22 30.48
CA LEU A 9 -38.17 0.57 29.77
C LEU A 9 -38.29 -0.31 28.52
N ASN A 10 -39.35 -1.12 28.48
CA ASN A 10 -39.81 -1.89 27.33
C ASN A 10 -40.31 -0.94 26.22
N PRO A 11 -39.89 -1.12 24.95
CA PRO A 11 -40.66 -0.60 23.83
C PRO A 11 -41.64 -1.69 23.35
N VAL A 12 -42.92 -1.48 23.68
CA VAL A 12 -44.06 -2.04 22.95
C VAL A 12 -44.01 -1.46 21.53
N LEU A 13 -43.88 -2.30 20.50
CA LEU A 13 -44.12 -1.90 19.12
C LEU A 13 -45.20 -2.77 18.48
N LEU A 14 -46.29 -2.08 18.14
CA LEU A 14 -47.46 -2.52 17.40
C LEU A 14 -47.09 -3.01 15.99
N ARG A 15 -47.83 -4.01 15.53
CA ARG A 15 -47.68 -4.71 14.25
C ARG A 15 -48.83 -4.32 13.31
N PRO A 16 -48.59 -3.94 12.03
CA PRO A 16 -49.61 -4.11 10.98
C PRO A 16 -49.34 -5.40 10.17
N PRO A 17 -50.36 -6.03 9.56
CA PRO A 17 -50.24 -7.35 8.94
C PRO A 17 -49.72 -7.27 7.50
N GLY A 18 -48.74 -8.12 7.16
CA GLY A 18 -48.26 -8.35 5.80
C GLY A 18 -47.85 -9.83 5.61
N PRO A 19 -47.96 -10.39 4.38
CA PRO A 19 -48.09 -11.82 4.13
C PRO A 19 -46.79 -12.63 4.32
N PRO A 20 -46.87 -13.97 4.49
CA PRO A 20 -45.76 -14.80 4.98
C PRO A 20 -44.84 -15.25 3.85
N GLY A 21 -43.53 -15.16 4.06
CA GLY A 21 -42.56 -15.89 3.23
C GLY A 21 -41.25 -15.17 2.92
N LEU A 22 -40.48 -14.78 3.94
CA LEU A 22 -39.03 -14.53 3.83
C LEU A 22 -38.41 -14.75 5.21
N GLY A 23 -37.57 -15.77 5.34
CA GLY A 23 -36.92 -16.13 6.60
C GLY A 23 -35.93 -15.05 7.05
N LEU A 24 -36.09 -14.57 8.28
CA LEU A 24 -35.14 -13.72 8.99
C LEU A 24 -33.89 -14.53 9.37
N ILE A 25 -32.71 -14.03 8.98
CA ILE A 25 -31.42 -14.48 9.50
C ILE A 25 -31.24 -13.84 10.88
N SER A 26 -31.29 -14.64 11.94
CA SER A 26 -31.02 -14.19 13.31
C SER A 26 -29.55 -14.43 13.65
N PHE A 27 -28.83 -13.36 13.98
CA PHE A 27 -27.47 -13.43 14.52
C PHE A 27 -27.53 -13.57 16.04
N ARG A 28 -27.05 -14.69 16.58
CA ARG A 28 -26.87 -14.87 18.03
C ARG A 28 -25.39 -14.83 18.37
N ILE A 29 -24.95 -13.75 19.03
CA ILE A 29 -23.63 -13.66 19.63
C ILE A 29 -23.73 -14.29 21.02
N THR A 30 -23.01 -15.39 21.25
CA THR A 30 -22.88 -15.99 22.59
C THR A 30 -21.46 -15.68 23.08
N ALA A 31 -21.32 -14.81 24.08
CA ALA A 31 -20.06 -14.59 24.77
C ALA A 31 -20.01 -15.50 26.01
N THR A 32 -19.10 -16.47 26.02
CA THR A 32 -18.77 -17.26 27.21
C THR A 32 -17.57 -16.60 27.92
N ASN A 33 -17.79 -16.10 29.14
CA ASN A 33 -16.71 -15.60 29.99
C ASN A 33 -15.94 -16.78 30.59
N TYR A 34 -14.62 -16.83 30.40
CA TYR A 34 -13.73 -17.58 31.26
C TYR A 34 -12.85 -16.60 32.04
N THR A 35 -12.97 -16.64 33.36
CA THR A 35 -12.08 -15.99 34.30
C THR A 35 -10.89 -16.90 34.57
N SER A 36 -9.68 -16.53 34.13
CA SER A 36 -8.46 -16.93 34.83
C SER A 36 -7.31 -15.96 34.55
N SER A 37 -6.53 -15.74 35.60
CA SER A 37 -5.39 -14.84 35.71
C SER A 37 -4.19 -15.32 34.91
N SER A 38 -3.69 -14.50 33.98
CA SER A 38 -2.27 -14.13 33.77
C SER A 38 -2.09 -13.54 32.36
N SER A 39 -1.08 -12.69 32.23
CA SER A 39 -0.80 -11.79 31.11
C SER A 39 -0.41 -12.50 29.79
N ALA A 40 -1.32 -12.53 28.82
CA ALA A 40 -1.07 -12.64 27.36
C ALA A 40 -2.34 -12.28 26.56
N PRO A 41 -2.26 -11.71 25.33
CA PRO A 41 -3.46 -11.46 24.51
C PRO A 41 -3.99 -12.76 23.87
N PRO A 42 -5.32 -12.98 23.78
CA PRO A 42 -5.89 -14.19 23.22
C PRO A 42 -5.86 -14.19 21.69
N ILE A 43 -5.42 -15.32 21.12
CA ILE A 43 -5.51 -15.65 19.69
C ILE A 43 -6.91 -16.25 19.44
N ILE A 44 -7.68 -15.68 18.51
CA ILE A 44 -8.99 -16.22 18.10
C ILE A 44 -8.74 -17.37 17.11
N THR A 45 -9.04 -18.60 17.52
CA THR A 45 -9.05 -19.79 16.63
C THR A 45 -10.46 -20.39 16.52
N SER A 46 -10.90 -20.56 15.27
CA SER A 46 -12.05 -21.33 14.75
C SER A 46 -13.40 -20.60 14.54
N TYR A 47 -13.93 -20.78 13.32
CA TYR A 47 -15.31 -20.52 12.93
C TYR A 47 -15.98 -21.88 12.67
N SER A 48 -17.17 -22.13 13.25
CA SER A 48 -17.94 -23.35 13.00
C SER A 48 -19.28 -23.00 12.34
N PHE A 49 -19.54 -23.55 11.15
CA PHE A 49 -20.79 -23.40 10.41
C PHE A 49 -21.63 -24.68 10.55
N ASN A 50 -22.81 -24.59 11.16
CA ASN A 50 -23.81 -25.66 11.14
C ASN A 50 -25.05 -25.19 10.37
N THR A 51 -25.34 -25.86 9.25
CA THR A 51 -26.59 -25.68 8.49
C THR A 51 -27.56 -26.80 8.88
N ILE A 52 -28.70 -26.46 9.47
CA ILE A 52 -29.78 -27.42 9.80
C ILE A 52 -30.79 -27.43 8.66
N ILE A 53 -30.88 -28.53 7.90
CA ILE A 53 -31.98 -28.79 6.95
C ILE A 53 -32.94 -29.79 7.58
N GLY A 54 -34.13 -29.32 7.97
CA GLY A 54 -35.20 -30.15 8.53
C GLY A 54 -35.99 -30.91 7.47
N ARG A 55 -36.09 -32.23 7.65
CA ARG A 55 -37.07 -33.12 6.99
C ARG A 55 -38.50 -32.78 7.44
N LYS A 56 -39.47 -32.84 6.52
CA LYS A 56 -40.87 -33.19 6.83
C LYS A 56 -41.27 -34.41 6.00
N LEU A 57 -41.55 -35.50 6.68
CA LEU A 57 -42.23 -36.71 6.21
C LEU A 57 -43.75 -36.51 6.36
N GLY A 58 -44.53 -37.08 5.45
CA GLY A 58 -45.83 -37.67 5.83
C GLY A 58 -46.99 -37.57 4.84
N ALA A 59 -47.33 -38.74 4.27
CA ALA A 59 -48.67 -39.23 3.93
C ALA A 59 -49.34 -38.81 2.61
N SER A 60 -49.40 -39.74 1.65
CA SER A 60 -50.64 -40.42 1.22
C SER A 60 -50.46 -41.08 -0.17
N ALA A 61 -50.82 -42.37 -0.27
CA ALA A 61 -51.23 -43.14 -1.47
C ALA A 61 -50.50 -44.50 -1.64
N ARG A 62 -51.15 -45.52 -1.06
CA ARG A 62 -51.39 -46.90 -1.51
C ARG A 62 -50.45 -47.58 -2.53
N ALA A 63 -49.90 -48.69 -2.04
CA ALA A 63 -50.11 -50.07 -2.51
C ALA A 63 -49.68 -50.47 -3.94
N GLY A 64 -48.75 -51.42 -3.98
CA GLY A 64 -48.81 -52.54 -4.94
C GLY A 64 -47.99 -52.40 -6.21
N ALA A 65 -46.66 -52.39 -6.09
CA ALA A 65 -45.77 -53.02 -7.09
C ALA A 65 -44.42 -53.26 -6.42
N GLY A 66 -44.23 -54.47 -5.94
CA GLY A 66 -42.96 -54.93 -5.38
C GLY A 66 -41.88 -54.99 -6.45
N ASP A 67 -40.65 -54.82 -5.96
CA ASP A 67 -39.44 -55.41 -6.53
C ASP A 67 -39.14 -55.07 -8.00
N LEU A 68 -38.51 -53.90 -8.20
CA LEU A 68 -37.54 -53.58 -9.27
C LEU A 68 -37.06 -52.11 -9.21
N GLN A 69 -37.59 -51.27 -8.31
CA GLN A 69 -37.26 -49.84 -8.19
C GLN A 69 -36.06 -49.51 -7.25
N GLY A 70 -35.32 -50.50 -6.77
CA GLY A 70 -34.23 -50.33 -5.79
C GLY A 70 -32.86 -49.98 -6.37
N LYS A 71 -32.67 -50.15 -7.69
CA LYS A 71 -31.35 -49.95 -8.34
C LYS A 71 -31.25 -48.73 -9.27
N MET A 72 -32.36 -48.15 -9.74
CA MET A 72 -32.34 -46.93 -10.58
C MET A 72 -32.39 -45.61 -9.80
N SER A 73 -32.97 -45.58 -8.59
CA SER A 73 -33.10 -44.33 -7.81
C SER A 73 -31.77 -43.80 -7.24
N ASN A 74 -30.81 -44.69 -6.92
CA ASN A 74 -29.53 -44.29 -6.35
C ASN A 74 -28.52 -43.78 -7.40
N TYR A 75 -28.69 -44.14 -8.67
CA TYR A 75 -27.86 -43.66 -9.77
C TYR A 75 -28.26 -42.23 -10.17
N ASP A 76 -29.54 -41.96 -10.34
CA ASP A 76 -30.02 -40.62 -10.77
C ASP A 76 -29.78 -39.53 -9.71
N VAL A 77 -29.88 -39.87 -8.41
CA VAL A 77 -29.57 -38.92 -7.32
C VAL A 77 -28.07 -38.62 -7.22
N LYS A 78 -27.20 -39.62 -7.47
CA LYS A 78 -25.74 -39.42 -7.54
C LYS A 78 -25.31 -38.62 -8.76
N VAL A 79 -25.95 -38.84 -9.92
CA VAL A 79 -25.67 -38.06 -11.14
C VAL A 79 -26.13 -36.61 -10.98
N ALA A 80 -27.33 -36.36 -10.43
CA ALA A 80 -27.85 -35.01 -10.22
C ALA A 80 -27.05 -34.20 -9.18
N SER A 81 -26.57 -34.85 -8.11
CA SER A 81 -25.70 -34.21 -7.11
C SER A 81 -24.29 -33.93 -7.65
N SER A 82 -23.74 -34.84 -8.45
CA SER A 82 -22.46 -34.65 -9.16
C SER A 82 -22.55 -33.50 -10.18
N MET A 83 -23.62 -33.43 -10.98
CA MET A 83 -23.84 -32.33 -11.93
C MET A 83 -24.04 -30.98 -11.23
N ARG A 84 -24.75 -30.95 -10.08
CA ARG A 84 -24.93 -29.71 -9.30
C ARG A 84 -23.62 -29.25 -8.65
N SER A 85 -22.75 -30.19 -8.24
CA SER A 85 -21.40 -29.91 -7.74
C SER A 85 -20.49 -29.36 -8.85
N ASN A 86 -20.49 -30.01 -10.03
CA ASN A 86 -19.73 -29.55 -11.19
C ASN A 86 -20.20 -28.17 -11.68
N TYR A 87 -21.51 -27.92 -11.76
CA TYR A 87 -22.04 -26.61 -12.14
C TYR A 87 -21.67 -25.51 -11.12
N LYS A 88 -21.70 -25.82 -9.81
CA LYS A 88 -21.21 -24.88 -8.78
C LYS A 88 -19.71 -24.62 -8.89
N GLY A 89 -18.91 -25.65 -9.19
CA GLY A 89 -17.46 -25.51 -9.42
C GLY A 89 -17.14 -24.68 -10.66
N ILE A 90 -17.86 -24.90 -11.76
CA ILE A 90 -17.72 -24.13 -13.01
C ILE A 90 -18.14 -22.67 -12.80
N LYS A 91 -19.26 -22.42 -12.09
CA LYS A 91 -19.72 -21.07 -11.78
C LYS A 91 -18.78 -20.33 -10.83
N ALA A 92 -18.28 -21.00 -9.79
CA ALA A 92 -17.29 -20.44 -8.88
C ALA A 92 -15.94 -20.16 -9.58
N GLY A 93 -15.53 -21.02 -10.52
CA GLY A 93 -14.36 -20.81 -11.36
C GLY A 93 -14.52 -19.62 -12.30
N ALA A 94 -15.69 -19.46 -12.93
CA ALA A 94 -16.00 -18.32 -13.78
C ALA A 94 -16.08 -16.99 -13.00
N GLU A 95 -16.68 -17.00 -11.80
CA GLU A 95 -16.73 -15.82 -10.92
C GLU A 95 -15.34 -15.45 -10.37
N ALA A 96 -14.51 -16.43 -10.00
CA ALA A 96 -13.13 -16.21 -9.58
C ALA A 96 -12.26 -15.68 -10.74
N GLN A 97 -12.42 -16.25 -11.94
CA GLN A 97 -11.73 -15.79 -13.13
C GLN A 97 -12.17 -14.38 -13.53
N GLN A 98 -13.46 -14.04 -13.44
CA GLN A 98 -13.95 -12.69 -13.72
C GLN A 98 -13.48 -11.67 -12.67
N GLN A 99 -13.37 -12.05 -11.40
CA GLN A 99 -12.73 -11.23 -10.36
C GLN A 99 -11.23 -11.04 -10.63
N GLN A 100 -10.54 -12.09 -11.10
CA GLN A 100 -9.13 -12.02 -11.50
C GLN A 100 -8.95 -11.06 -12.70
N TRP A 101 -9.77 -11.16 -13.74
CA TRP A 101 -9.71 -10.27 -14.90
C TRP A 101 -10.10 -8.82 -14.57
N ALA A 102 -11.06 -8.61 -13.67
CA ALA A 102 -11.40 -7.28 -13.17
C ALA A 102 -10.26 -6.66 -12.33
N GLN A 103 -9.57 -7.48 -11.52
CA GLN A 103 -8.36 -7.05 -10.81
C GLN A 103 -7.22 -6.74 -11.79
N VAL A 104 -6.97 -7.60 -12.78
CA VAL A 104 -5.93 -7.38 -13.80
C VAL A 104 -6.23 -6.15 -14.66
N ALA A 105 -7.49 -5.91 -15.04
CA ALA A 105 -7.88 -4.72 -15.80
C ALA A 105 -7.81 -3.43 -14.96
N CYS A 106 -8.18 -3.50 -13.68
CA CYS A 106 -8.02 -2.39 -12.74
C CYS A 106 -6.53 -2.10 -12.49
N MET A 107 -5.72 -3.14 -12.32
CA MET A 107 -4.26 -3.04 -12.21
C MET A 107 -3.66 -2.46 -13.48
N ALA A 108 -4.06 -2.91 -14.68
CA ALA A 108 -3.57 -2.38 -15.95
C ALA A 108 -3.93 -0.91 -16.18
N ALA A 109 -5.13 -0.48 -15.75
CA ALA A 109 -5.53 0.93 -15.79
C ALA A 109 -4.80 1.78 -14.73
N ALA A 110 -4.44 1.19 -13.58
CA ALA A 110 -3.64 1.83 -12.55
C ALA A 110 -2.15 1.92 -12.95
N THR A 111 -1.58 0.87 -13.56
CA THR A 111 -0.18 0.85 -14.04
C THR A 111 0.03 1.86 -15.17
N ALA A 112 -0.94 2.03 -16.07
CA ALA A 112 -0.88 3.09 -17.09
C ALA A 112 -0.90 4.51 -16.50
N LYS A 113 -1.45 4.70 -15.29
CA LYS A 113 -1.42 5.98 -14.57
C LYS A 113 -0.09 6.18 -13.82
N GLU A 114 0.52 5.09 -13.34
CA GLU A 114 1.79 5.08 -12.59
C GLU A 114 3.03 5.23 -13.48
N ASP A 115 3.09 4.50 -14.61
CA ASP A 115 4.25 4.48 -15.51
C ASP A 115 4.55 5.86 -16.13
N ASP A 116 3.54 6.74 -16.19
CA ASP A 116 3.64 8.10 -16.74
C ASP A 116 3.94 9.18 -15.66
N MET A 117 4.01 8.83 -14.38
CA MET A 117 4.35 9.76 -13.30
C MET A 117 5.86 9.80 -13.06
N VAL A 118 6.57 10.53 -13.93
CA VAL A 118 7.99 10.87 -13.71
C VAL A 118 8.11 11.86 -12.55
N TYR A 119 8.19 11.35 -11.33
CA TYR A 119 8.62 12.15 -10.18
C TYR A 119 10.06 12.62 -10.41
N ARG A 120 10.36 13.86 -10.02
CA ARG A 120 11.73 14.36 -10.02
C ARG A 120 12.52 13.59 -8.95
N LYS A 121 13.14 12.47 -9.34
CA LYS A 121 14.00 11.60 -8.52
C LYS A 121 15.38 12.22 -8.28
N THR A 122 15.47 13.51 -7.97
CA THR A 122 16.76 14.20 -7.69
C THR A 122 16.83 14.65 -6.25
N ILE A 123 18.03 14.59 -5.66
CA ILE A 123 18.29 15.15 -4.33
C ILE A 123 18.09 16.67 -4.37
N TYR A 124 17.48 17.22 -3.32
CA TYR A 124 17.25 18.64 -3.18
C TYR A 124 18.57 19.37 -2.86
N ASP A 125 19.02 20.24 -3.76
CA ASP A 125 20.25 21.01 -3.58
C ASP A 125 19.99 22.41 -2.95
N HIS A 126 21.07 23.18 -2.74
CA HIS A 126 20.96 24.54 -2.19
C HIS A 126 20.17 25.49 -3.11
N GLY A 127 20.28 25.32 -4.43
CA GLY A 127 19.54 26.10 -5.43
C GLY A 127 18.04 25.80 -5.37
N ASP A 128 17.68 24.52 -5.25
CA ASP A 128 16.31 24.06 -5.04
C ASP A 128 15.73 24.61 -3.73
N TRP A 129 16.48 24.60 -2.62
CA TRP A 129 16.07 25.23 -1.36
C TRP A 129 15.85 26.74 -1.49
N SER A 130 16.75 27.45 -2.18
CA SER A 130 16.57 28.87 -2.46
C SER A 130 15.31 29.13 -3.29
N ARG A 131 15.13 28.32 -4.35
CA ARG A 131 13.94 28.35 -5.22
C ARG A 131 12.65 28.05 -4.45
N HIS A 132 12.70 27.15 -3.46
CA HIS A 132 11.58 26.79 -2.60
C HIS A 132 11.19 27.91 -1.64
N ARG A 133 12.18 28.58 -1.03
CA ARG A 133 11.94 29.65 -0.05
C ARG A 133 11.48 30.95 -0.70
N SER A 134 11.72 31.14 -1.99
CA SER A 134 11.31 32.33 -2.74
C SER A 134 9.81 32.67 -2.59
N ASN A 135 9.49 33.94 -2.34
CA ASN A 135 8.12 34.44 -2.27
C ASN A 135 7.37 34.26 -3.61
N ARG A 136 8.09 34.25 -4.74
CA ARG A 136 7.53 33.95 -6.08
C ARG A 136 7.14 32.48 -6.27
N ARG A 137 7.29 31.61 -5.26
CA ARG A 137 6.80 30.23 -5.33
C ARG A 137 5.29 30.19 -5.53
N HIS A 138 4.53 31.04 -4.83
CA HIS A 138 3.07 30.98 -4.87
C HIS A 138 2.55 31.29 -6.27
N SER A 139 3.03 32.35 -6.91
CA SER A 139 2.64 32.68 -8.29
C SER A 139 3.05 31.60 -9.30
N ARG A 140 4.26 31.05 -9.19
CA ARG A 140 4.69 29.95 -10.06
C ARG A 140 3.84 28.69 -9.88
N HIS A 141 3.53 28.32 -8.65
CA HIS A 141 2.68 27.16 -8.37
C HIS A 141 1.26 27.38 -8.89
N MET A 142 0.69 28.59 -8.71
CA MET A 142 -0.62 28.94 -9.27
C MET A 142 -0.65 28.84 -10.80
N LEU A 143 0.34 29.39 -11.48
CA LEU A 143 0.45 29.31 -12.94
C LEU A 143 0.69 27.88 -13.44
N ALA A 144 1.35 27.05 -12.64
CA ALA A 144 1.65 25.66 -12.97
C ALA A 144 0.53 24.66 -12.64
N ILE A 145 -0.58 25.08 -12.02
CA ILE A 145 -1.70 24.17 -11.65
C ILE A 145 -2.19 23.40 -12.89
N ALA A 146 -2.45 24.11 -13.99
CA ALA A 146 -2.97 23.51 -15.22
C ALA A 146 -1.97 22.54 -15.89
N THR A 147 -0.68 22.70 -15.61
CA THR A 147 0.40 21.85 -16.13
C THR A 147 0.74 20.68 -15.20
N SER A 148 0.17 20.64 -13.99
CA SER A 148 0.45 19.59 -13.02
C SER A 148 -0.22 18.29 -13.42
N ARG A 149 0.57 17.21 -13.59
CA ARG A 149 0.06 15.88 -13.93
C ARG A 149 -0.91 15.33 -12.87
N VAL A 150 -0.65 15.62 -11.59
CA VAL A 150 -1.54 15.23 -10.48
C VAL A 150 -2.92 15.87 -10.66
N VAL A 151 -2.96 17.17 -10.99
CA VAL A 151 -4.22 17.90 -11.20
C VAL A 151 -4.91 17.44 -12.48
N ALA A 152 -4.15 17.24 -13.55
CA ALA A 152 -4.68 16.73 -14.83
C ALA A 152 -5.31 15.34 -14.67
N GLY A 153 -4.69 14.44 -13.88
CA GLY A 153 -5.22 13.12 -13.58
C GLY A 153 -6.53 13.13 -12.76
N LEU A 154 -6.80 14.21 -12.03
CA LEU A 154 -8.04 14.41 -11.26
C LEU A 154 -9.14 15.11 -12.06
N LEU A 155 -8.83 15.63 -13.24
CA LEU A 155 -9.82 16.32 -14.07
C LEU A 155 -11.01 15.42 -14.44
N PRO A 156 -10.85 14.14 -14.84
CA PRO A 156 -11.99 13.29 -15.17
C PRO A 156 -13.00 13.07 -14.02
N PRO A 157 -12.62 12.68 -12.79
CA PRO A 157 -13.57 12.54 -11.69
C PRO A 157 -14.20 13.88 -11.29
N VAL A 158 -13.43 14.97 -11.27
CA VAL A 158 -13.94 16.31 -10.93
C VAL A 158 -14.96 16.79 -11.97
N LEU A 159 -14.71 16.58 -13.25
CA LEU A 159 -15.66 16.93 -14.32
C LEU A 159 -16.95 16.10 -14.24
N LYS A 160 -16.88 14.80 -13.92
CA LYS A 160 -18.08 13.97 -13.72
C LYS A 160 -18.96 14.50 -12.59
N LEU A 161 -18.36 14.92 -11.47
CA LEU A 161 -19.11 15.50 -10.34
C LEU A 161 -19.65 16.89 -10.69
N THR A 162 -18.90 17.68 -11.44
CA THR A 162 -19.34 18.99 -11.92
C THR A 162 -20.49 18.88 -12.93
N LEU A 163 -20.52 17.80 -13.73
CA LEU A 163 -21.63 17.49 -14.62
C LEU A 163 -22.91 17.18 -13.82
N VAL A 164 -22.80 16.45 -12.69
CA VAL A 164 -23.94 16.24 -11.78
C VAL A 164 -24.44 17.58 -11.23
N ALA A 165 -23.53 18.46 -10.79
CA ALA A 165 -23.91 19.80 -10.34
C ALA A 165 -24.59 20.63 -11.43
N SER A 166 -24.10 20.51 -12.67
CA SER A 166 -24.69 21.19 -13.84
C SER A 166 -26.08 20.65 -14.16
N ALA A 167 -26.30 19.34 -14.05
CA ALA A 167 -27.61 18.72 -14.25
C ALA A 167 -28.63 19.17 -13.19
N VAL A 168 -28.23 19.24 -11.92
CA VAL A 168 -29.07 19.77 -10.82
C VAL A 168 -29.41 21.24 -11.07
N ALA A 169 -28.40 22.06 -11.41
CA ALA A 169 -28.60 23.48 -11.69
C ALA A 169 -29.51 23.71 -12.90
N LEU A 170 -29.33 22.94 -13.98
CA LEU A 170 -30.16 23.01 -15.18
C LEU A 170 -31.61 22.60 -14.88
N TYR A 171 -31.80 21.52 -14.13
CA TYR A 171 -33.14 21.07 -13.72
C TYR A 171 -33.88 22.16 -12.95
N ASN A 172 -33.21 22.76 -11.95
CA ASN A 172 -33.83 23.79 -11.12
C ASN A 172 -34.06 25.10 -11.87
N LEU A 173 -33.14 25.49 -12.78
CA LEU A 173 -33.26 26.73 -13.56
C LEU A 173 -34.38 26.64 -14.61
N LEU A 174 -34.50 25.51 -15.30
CA LEU A 174 -35.53 25.28 -16.32
C LEU A 174 -36.87 24.83 -15.74
N ASN A 175 -36.92 24.54 -14.42
CA ASN A 175 -38.08 23.99 -13.74
C ASN A 175 -38.68 22.79 -14.52
N ILE A 176 -37.82 21.85 -14.92
CA ILE A 176 -38.13 20.78 -15.89
C ILE A 176 -39.37 19.97 -15.48
N MET A 177 -39.52 19.68 -14.17
CA MET A 177 -40.67 18.98 -13.62
C MET A 177 -41.23 19.76 -12.41
N PRO A 178 -42.17 20.70 -12.64
CA PRO A 178 -42.76 21.52 -11.58
C PRO A 178 -43.47 20.69 -10.49
N SER A 179 -43.95 19.50 -10.84
CA SER A 179 -44.63 18.58 -9.92
C SER A 179 -43.71 17.96 -8.85
N LEU A 180 -42.42 17.82 -9.14
CA LEU A 180 -41.42 17.29 -8.22
C LEU A 180 -40.78 18.40 -7.35
N GLY A 181 -41.09 19.66 -7.63
CA GLY A 181 -40.47 20.81 -7.00
C GLY A 181 -39.00 20.97 -7.38
N LEU A 182 -38.35 21.95 -6.73
CA LEU A 182 -36.91 22.15 -6.86
C LEU A 182 -36.17 20.97 -6.23
N LEU A 183 -35.10 20.52 -6.89
CA LEU A 183 -34.15 19.56 -6.32
C LEU A 183 -33.21 20.31 -5.37
N HIS A 184 -33.57 20.31 -4.10
CA HIS A 184 -32.74 20.85 -3.03
C HIS A 184 -32.85 19.99 -1.77
N VAL A 185 -31.83 20.04 -0.91
CA VAL A 185 -31.83 19.42 0.42
C VAL A 185 -31.29 20.39 1.44
N SER A 186 -31.61 20.17 2.72
CA SER A 186 -31.05 20.98 3.80
C SER A 186 -29.51 20.93 3.78
N SER A 187 -28.86 22.09 3.92
CA SER A 187 -27.40 22.20 4.00
C SER A 187 -26.83 21.86 5.38
N LEU A 188 -27.68 21.73 6.41
CA LEU A 188 -27.26 21.44 7.78
C LEU A 188 -26.45 20.13 7.91
N PRO A 189 -26.86 18.98 7.32
CA PRO A 189 -26.06 17.75 7.37
C PRO A 189 -24.66 17.93 6.79
N PHE A 190 -24.50 18.75 5.74
CA PHE A 190 -23.20 19.03 5.13
C PHE A 190 -22.34 19.94 6.01
N GLN A 191 -22.94 20.92 6.68
CA GLN A 191 -22.19 21.75 7.64
C GLN A 191 -21.67 20.91 8.82
N LEU A 192 -22.48 19.98 9.31
CA LEU A 192 -22.12 19.09 10.43
C LEU A 192 -21.08 18.04 10.05
N ALA A 193 -21.14 17.49 8.84
CA ALA A 193 -20.25 16.41 8.41
C ALA A 193 -18.97 16.90 7.71
N ALA A 194 -18.88 18.17 7.28
CA ALA A 194 -17.69 18.71 6.62
C ALA A 194 -16.42 18.64 7.50
N PRO A 195 -16.45 18.99 8.80
CA PRO A 195 -15.29 18.83 9.67
C PRO A 195 -14.86 17.38 9.81
N ALA A 196 -15.80 16.43 9.84
CA ALA A 196 -15.50 15.01 9.92
C ALA A 196 -14.82 14.51 8.64
N LEU A 197 -15.30 14.93 7.45
CA LEU A 197 -14.65 14.63 6.17
C LEU A 197 -13.23 15.20 6.09
N ALA A 198 -13.05 16.46 6.48
CA ALA A 198 -11.75 17.12 6.49
C ALA A 198 -10.77 16.39 7.43
N LEU A 199 -11.20 16.05 8.64
CA LEU A 199 -10.38 15.33 9.62
C LEU A 199 -9.99 13.93 9.12
N LEU A 200 -10.92 13.23 8.46
CA LEU A 200 -10.66 11.92 7.89
C LEU A 200 -9.61 11.97 6.76
N LEU A 201 -9.63 13.02 5.93
CA LEU A 201 -8.58 13.26 4.92
C LEU A 201 -7.23 13.57 5.57
N VAL A 202 -7.20 14.44 6.59
CA VAL A 202 -5.97 14.79 7.31
C VAL A 202 -5.33 13.56 7.96
N PHE A 203 -6.11 12.72 8.65
CA PHE A 203 -5.59 11.50 9.27
C PHE A 203 -5.02 10.53 8.24
N ARG A 204 -5.67 10.40 7.08
CA ARG A 204 -5.16 9.60 5.97
C ARG A 204 -3.82 10.14 5.47
N THR A 205 -3.74 11.43 5.14
CA THR A 205 -2.49 12.04 4.64
C THR A 205 -1.37 11.95 5.68
N ASN A 206 -1.69 12.07 6.97
CA ASN A 206 -0.71 11.92 8.05
C ASN A 206 -0.18 10.47 8.16
N ALA A 207 -1.06 9.48 8.00
CA ALA A 207 -0.64 8.07 7.97
C ALA A 207 0.26 7.79 6.76
N SER A 208 -0.06 8.31 5.57
CA SER A 208 0.80 8.22 4.39
C SER A 208 2.16 8.89 4.61
N TYR A 209 2.18 10.08 5.20
CA TYR A 209 3.42 10.78 5.52
C TYR A 209 4.32 9.99 6.48
N GLY A 210 3.73 9.31 7.47
CA GLY A 210 4.49 8.43 8.37
C GLY A 210 5.26 7.33 7.63
N ARG A 211 4.63 6.70 6.61
CA ARG A 211 5.28 5.69 5.76
C ARG A 211 6.43 6.28 4.95
N PHE A 212 6.22 7.47 4.37
CA PHE A 212 7.26 8.18 3.64
C PHE A 212 8.47 8.51 4.51
N ASP A 213 8.24 9.02 5.72
CA ASP A 213 9.32 9.34 6.65
C ASP A 213 10.08 8.08 7.11
N GLU A 214 9.38 6.97 7.36
CA GLU A 214 10.01 5.69 7.70
C GLU A 214 10.89 5.17 6.55
N ALA A 215 10.40 5.16 5.32
CA ALA A 215 11.17 4.74 4.15
C ALA A 215 12.42 5.61 3.93
N ARG A 216 12.28 6.93 4.08
CA ARG A 216 13.40 7.88 3.98
C ARG A 216 14.45 7.61 5.06
N LYS A 217 14.04 7.34 6.30
CA LYS A 217 14.95 6.99 7.40
C LYS A 217 15.68 5.68 7.15
N ALA A 218 14.98 4.66 6.65
CA ALA A 218 15.58 3.37 6.32
C ALA A 218 16.69 3.52 5.26
N TRP A 219 16.43 4.25 4.18
CA TRP A 219 17.44 4.53 3.15
C TRP A 219 18.61 5.40 3.64
N ALA A 220 18.33 6.39 4.51
CA ALA A 220 19.40 7.16 5.15
C ALA A 220 20.29 6.28 6.04
N SER A 221 19.70 5.33 6.75
CA SER A 221 20.42 4.34 7.55
C SER A 221 21.27 3.41 6.67
N ILE A 222 20.72 2.86 5.57
CA ILE A 222 21.47 2.06 4.59
C ILE A 222 22.71 2.83 4.13
N ALA A 223 22.55 4.08 3.69
CA ALA A 223 23.67 4.89 3.24
C ALA A 223 24.72 5.17 4.33
N SER A 224 24.29 5.30 5.59
CA SER A 224 25.21 5.48 6.72
C SER A 224 25.96 4.18 7.06
N ARG A 225 25.24 3.06 7.16
CA ARG A 225 25.81 1.75 7.49
C ARG A 225 26.78 1.28 6.40
N SER A 226 26.49 1.53 5.12
CA SER A 226 27.44 1.26 4.03
C SER A 226 28.74 2.07 4.16
N ARG A 227 28.67 3.34 4.56
CA ARG A 227 29.89 4.13 4.81
C ARG A 227 30.70 3.60 5.99
N ASP A 228 30.03 3.26 7.09
CA ASP A 228 30.69 2.72 8.28
C ASP A 228 31.35 1.38 8.00
N MET A 229 30.65 0.49 7.29
CA MET A 229 31.16 -0.81 6.88
C MET A 229 32.35 -0.68 5.93
N ALA A 230 32.28 0.19 4.93
CA ALA A 230 33.41 0.43 4.03
C ALA A 230 34.65 0.93 4.78
N ARG A 231 34.46 1.91 5.69
CA ARG A 231 35.55 2.46 6.50
C ARG A 231 36.18 1.41 7.42
N GLN A 232 35.37 0.55 8.04
CA GLN A 232 35.86 -0.54 8.88
C GLN A 232 36.57 -1.61 8.05
N ALA A 233 35.97 -2.04 6.93
CA ALA A 233 36.55 -3.05 6.04
C ALA A 233 37.94 -2.66 5.54
N VAL A 234 38.11 -1.45 4.99
CA VAL A 234 39.44 -1.00 4.51
C VAL A 234 40.49 -0.92 5.63
N THR A 235 40.06 -0.74 6.88
CA THR A 235 40.98 -0.63 8.03
C THR A 235 41.33 -2.00 8.64
N PHE A 236 40.38 -2.93 8.62
CA PHE A 236 40.50 -4.25 9.25
C PHE A 236 41.21 -5.26 8.34
N PHE A 237 40.94 -5.23 7.03
CA PHE A 237 41.56 -6.10 6.03
C PHE A 237 43.01 -5.68 5.77
N ARG A 238 43.92 -6.08 6.66
CA ARG A 238 45.36 -5.75 6.59
C ARG A 238 46.21 -6.84 5.97
N HIS A 239 45.71 -8.08 5.96
CA HIS A 239 46.47 -9.22 5.47
C HIS A 239 46.54 -9.18 3.93
N PRO A 240 47.72 -9.29 3.29
CA PRO A 240 47.85 -9.19 1.83
C PRO A 240 46.99 -10.20 1.06
N ALA A 241 46.77 -11.39 1.63
CA ALA A 241 45.91 -12.41 1.01
C ALA A 241 44.42 -12.01 0.95
N ASP A 242 43.99 -11.04 1.77
CA ASP A 242 42.58 -10.63 1.85
C ASP A 242 42.28 -9.43 0.93
N ALA A 243 43.24 -8.97 0.11
CA ALA A 243 43.03 -7.82 -0.77
C ALA A 243 41.89 -8.04 -1.78
N ALA A 244 41.79 -9.24 -2.34
CA ALA A 244 40.68 -9.62 -3.23
C ALA A 244 39.34 -9.71 -2.47
N LEU A 245 39.36 -10.28 -1.26
CA LEU A 245 38.17 -10.37 -0.39
C LEU A 245 37.64 -8.97 -0.02
N LEU A 246 38.53 -8.01 0.28
CA LEU A 246 38.14 -6.62 0.52
C LEU A 246 37.45 -6.02 -0.70
N GLN A 247 38.02 -6.21 -1.90
CA GLN A 247 37.42 -5.67 -3.12
C GLN A 247 36.04 -6.29 -3.38
N HIS A 248 35.90 -7.61 -3.21
CA HIS A 248 34.61 -8.29 -3.35
C HIS A 248 33.60 -7.79 -2.32
N LEU A 249 34.00 -7.60 -1.06
CA LEU A 249 33.14 -7.06 -0.01
C LEU A 249 32.61 -5.67 -0.36
N LEU A 250 33.47 -4.78 -0.86
CA LEU A 250 33.09 -3.41 -1.23
C LEU A 250 32.18 -3.39 -2.47
N HIS A 251 32.42 -4.24 -3.47
CA HIS A 251 31.54 -4.39 -4.63
C HIS A 251 30.16 -4.89 -4.21
N HIS A 252 30.09 -5.94 -3.38
CA HIS A 252 28.83 -6.46 -2.86
C HIS A 252 28.09 -5.44 -1.99
N LEU A 253 28.81 -4.63 -1.21
CA LEU A 253 28.22 -3.55 -0.41
C LEU A 253 27.55 -2.48 -1.29
N VAL A 254 28.15 -2.13 -2.43
CA VAL A 254 27.53 -1.23 -3.40
C VAL A 254 26.36 -1.93 -4.11
N ALA A 255 26.56 -3.17 -4.56
CA ALA A 255 25.54 -3.97 -5.24
C ALA A 255 24.29 -4.14 -4.39
N PHE A 256 24.43 -4.24 -3.06
CA PHE A 256 23.31 -4.30 -2.13
C PHE A 256 22.37 -3.10 -2.30
N ALA A 257 22.91 -1.87 -2.37
CA ALA A 257 22.07 -0.67 -2.54
C ALA A 257 21.31 -0.66 -3.86
N TYR A 258 21.91 -1.17 -4.95
CA TYR A 258 21.24 -1.31 -6.25
C TYR A 258 20.20 -2.43 -6.23
N CYS A 259 20.50 -3.57 -5.61
CA CYS A 259 19.55 -4.66 -5.45
C CYS A 259 18.34 -4.24 -4.61
N VAL A 260 18.53 -3.44 -3.55
CA VAL A 260 17.41 -2.93 -2.73
C VAL A 260 16.58 -1.91 -3.52
N LYS A 261 17.22 -1.07 -4.35
CA LYS A 261 16.50 -0.17 -5.27
C LYS A 261 15.61 -0.98 -6.20
N ASP A 262 16.21 -1.86 -6.99
CA ASP A 262 15.54 -2.73 -7.97
C ASP A 262 14.45 -3.60 -7.31
N HIS A 263 14.68 -4.11 -6.11
CA HIS A 263 13.67 -4.87 -5.38
C HIS A 263 12.41 -4.04 -5.03
N LEU A 264 12.57 -2.73 -4.82
CA LEU A 264 11.49 -1.82 -4.42
C LEU A 264 10.92 -1.01 -5.60
N THR A 265 11.55 -1.06 -6.77
CA THR A 265 11.18 -0.28 -7.96
C THR A 265 11.07 -1.19 -9.18
N ARG A 266 10.08 -0.99 -10.05
CA ARG A 266 9.94 -1.76 -11.31
C ARG A 266 10.96 -1.33 -12.40
N GLU A 267 12.18 -0.98 -12.02
CA GLU A 267 13.23 -0.54 -12.95
C GLU A 267 14.07 -1.75 -13.39
N ASP A 268 13.79 -2.34 -14.55
CA ASP A 268 14.47 -3.53 -15.09
C ASP A 268 15.91 -3.25 -15.62
N ASP A 269 16.65 -2.35 -14.97
CA ASP A 269 18.00 -1.92 -15.39
C ASP A 269 19.13 -2.50 -14.52
N LEU A 270 18.81 -3.32 -13.51
CA LEU A 270 19.79 -3.78 -12.51
C LEU A 270 21.02 -4.47 -13.13
N GLN A 271 20.82 -5.34 -14.13
CA GLN A 271 21.92 -6.05 -14.77
C GLN A 271 22.93 -5.08 -15.38
N LYS A 272 22.44 -4.03 -16.03
CA LYS A 272 23.25 -2.97 -16.63
C LYS A 272 23.94 -2.12 -15.56
N GLU A 273 23.22 -1.76 -14.49
CA GLU A 273 23.79 -0.97 -13.39
C GLU A 273 24.92 -1.73 -12.69
N LEU A 274 24.77 -3.03 -12.45
CA LEU A 274 25.80 -3.85 -11.80
C LEU A 274 27.01 -4.12 -12.72
N SER A 275 26.81 -4.32 -14.02
CA SER A 275 27.90 -4.55 -14.97
C SER A 275 28.69 -3.28 -15.29
N GLU A 276 28.00 -2.18 -15.63
CA GLU A 276 28.64 -0.95 -16.12
C GLU A 276 29.08 -0.03 -14.97
N ILE A 277 28.28 0.08 -13.91
CA ILE A 277 28.48 1.10 -12.85
C ILE A 277 29.25 0.52 -11.66
N VAL A 278 28.91 -0.70 -11.24
CA VAL A 278 29.59 -1.39 -10.12
C VAL A 278 30.82 -2.19 -10.60
N GLN A 279 30.88 -2.55 -11.89
CA GLN A 279 31.99 -3.31 -12.49
C GLN A 279 32.20 -4.67 -11.80
N MET A 280 31.09 -5.37 -11.50
CA MET A 280 31.15 -6.70 -10.92
C MET A 280 31.64 -7.74 -11.93
N GLU A 281 32.31 -8.78 -11.44
CA GLU A 281 32.69 -9.94 -12.25
C GLU A 281 31.43 -10.67 -12.75
N GLU A 282 31.52 -11.25 -13.96
CA GLU A 282 30.38 -11.89 -14.62
C GLU A 282 29.78 -13.04 -13.80
N ALA A 283 30.62 -13.81 -13.09
CA ALA A 283 30.19 -14.90 -12.23
C ALA A 283 29.31 -14.40 -11.07
N ASP A 284 29.78 -13.40 -10.32
CA ASP A 284 29.04 -12.81 -9.19
C ASP A 284 27.77 -12.10 -9.67
N LEU A 285 27.86 -11.37 -10.79
CA LEU A 285 26.72 -10.70 -11.42
C LEU A 285 25.60 -11.71 -11.72
N MET A 286 25.92 -12.79 -12.43
CA MET A 286 24.94 -13.80 -12.80
C MET A 286 24.36 -14.51 -11.59
N ALA A 287 25.15 -14.72 -10.53
CA ALA A 287 24.66 -15.31 -9.30
C ALA A 287 23.64 -14.40 -8.58
N ILE A 288 23.85 -13.08 -8.59
CA ILE A 288 22.90 -12.09 -8.06
C ILE A 288 21.62 -12.05 -8.90
N ILE A 289 21.75 -11.92 -10.23
CA ILE A 289 20.60 -11.74 -11.12
C ILE A 289 19.66 -12.95 -11.09
N ASN A 290 20.22 -14.16 -11.03
CA ASN A 290 19.48 -15.42 -10.99
C ASN A 290 18.93 -15.76 -9.59
N SER A 291 19.28 -15.00 -8.55
CA SER A 291 18.76 -15.23 -7.21
C SER A 291 17.29 -14.82 -7.12
N PRO A 292 16.42 -15.60 -6.43
CA PRO A 292 15.04 -15.22 -6.19
C PRO A 292 14.92 -13.96 -5.32
N HIS A 293 15.92 -13.72 -4.46
CA HIS A 293 15.94 -12.58 -3.55
C HIS A 293 17.31 -11.91 -3.54
N ARG A 294 17.51 -11.01 -4.51
CA ARG A 294 18.81 -10.39 -4.81
C ARG A 294 19.44 -9.67 -3.61
N PRO A 295 18.74 -8.80 -2.84
CA PRO A 295 19.34 -8.14 -1.67
C PRO A 295 19.88 -9.10 -0.61
N ASN A 296 19.12 -10.16 -0.31
CA ASN A 296 19.48 -11.14 0.71
C ASN A 296 20.64 -12.03 0.26
N TYR A 297 20.67 -12.39 -1.03
CA TYR A 297 21.82 -13.09 -1.60
C TYR A 297 23.11 -12.29 -1.44
N VAL A 298 23.06 -10.98 -1.72
CA VAL A 298 24.23 -10.10 -1.55
C VAL A 298 24.66 -9.99 -0.08
N LEU A 299 23.71 -9.91 0.87
CA LEU A 299 24.02 -9.98 2.31
C LEU A 299 24.75 -11.28 2.66
N GLN A 300 24.23 -12.42 2.21
CA GLN A 300 24.84 -13.73 2.45
C GLN A 300 26.26 -13.84 1.86
N ALA A 301 26.48 -13.29 0.66
CA ALA A 301 27.81 -13.22 0.04
C ALA A 301 28.78 -12.39 0.89
N MET A 302 28.35 -11.22 1.40
CA MET A 302 29.17 -10.42 2.30
C MET A 302 29.50 -11.15 3.61
N THR A 303 28.54 -11.87 4.20
CA THR A 303 28.77 -12.71 5.38
C THR A 303 29.85 -13.77 5.10
N HIS A 304 29.75 -14.47 3.97
CA HIS A 304 30.75 -15.46 3.59
C HIS A 304 32.15 -14.85 3.43
N ILE A 305 32.26 -13.70 2.78
CA ILE A 305 33.54 -12.98 2.60
C ILE A 305 34.16 -12.59 3.95
N ILE A 306 33.35 -12.09 4.89
CA ILE A 306 33.83 -11.72 6.24
C ILE A 306 34.31 -12.96 6.99
N HIS A 307 33.58 -14.08 6.94
CA HIS A 307 33.99 -15.28 7.66
C HIS A 307 35.24 -15.95 7.09
N SER A 308 35.43 -15.90 5.78
CA SER A 308 36.60 -16.45 5.07
C SER A 308 37.87 -15.60 5.22
N SER A 309 37.78 -14.38 5.75
CA SER A 309 38.92 -13.49 5.96
C SER A 309 39.75 -13.81 7.22
N HIS A 310 40.99 -13.30 7.25
CA HIS A 310 41.92 -13.44 8.38
C HIS A 310 41.68 -12.40 9.50
N LEU A 311 40.44 -11.92 9.63
CA LEU A 311 40.04 -10.99 10.67
C LEU A 311 39.89 -11.69 12.03
N SER A 312 40.07 -10.93 13.12
CA SER A 312 39.74 -11.42 14.45
C SER A 312 38.22 -11.52 14.65
N ASP A 313 37.78 -12.39 15.57
CA ASP A 313 36.35 -12.57 15.86
C ASP A 313 35.66 -11.26 16.26
N MET A 314 36.37 -10.39 16.99
CA MET A 314 35.87 -9.06 17.35
C MET A 314 35.66 -8.17 16.12
N GLN A 315 36.57 -8.21 15.15
CA GLN A 315 36.42 -7.46 13.90
C GLN A 315 35.28 -8.02 13.03
N LYS A 316 35.15 -9.35 12.97
CA LYS A 316 34.05 -10.02 12.29
C LYS A 316 32.70 -9.62 12.90
N ALA A 317 32.57 -9.66 14.23
CA ALA A 317 31.36 -9.24 14.94
C ALA A 317 30.99 -7.77 14.68
N VAL A 318 31.97 -6.86 14.60
CA VAL A 318 31.72 -5.45 14.27
C VAL A 318 31.20 -5.27 12.85
N LEU A 319 31.76 -6.01 11.88
CA LEU A 319 31.27 -5.95 10.49
C LEU A 319 29.88 -6.59 10.37
N ASP A 320 29.64 -7.72 11.03
CA ASP A 320 28.36 -8.42 11.06
C ASP A 320 27.23 -7.56 11.64
N SER A 321 27.52 -6.76 12.67
CA SER A 321 26.56 -5.78 13.21
C SER A 321 26.08 -4.76 12.16
N ASN A 322 26.92 -4.37 11.20
CA ASN A 322 26.46 -3.55 10.08
C ASN A 322 25.59 -4.34 9.10
N LEU A 323 25.89 -5.63 8.85
CA LEU A 323 25.07 -6.49 8.01
C LEU A 323 23.66 -6.67 8.59
N VAL A 324 23.57 -6.94 9.90
CA VAL A 324 22.29 -6.98 10.63
C VAL A 324 21.53 -5.66 10.44
N SER A 325 22.21 -4.53 10.61
CA SER A 325 21.58 -3.22 10.42
C SER A 325 21.12 -2.98 8.98
N LEU A 326 21.88 -3.42 7.96
CA LEU A 326 21.48 -3.32 6.56
C LEU A 326 20.25 -4.19 6.28
N GLN A 327 20.22 -5.41 6.80
CA GLN A 327 19.09 -6.33 6.70
C GLN A 327 17.84 -5.74 7.36
N ASP A 328 17.94 -5.20 8.58
CA ASP A 328 16.79 -4.62 9.30
C ASP A 328 16.15 -3.45 8.53
N ASN A 329 16.98 -2.59 7.92
CA ASN A 329 16.49 -1.46 7.12
C ASN A 329 15.89 -1.92 5.80
N MET A 330 16.47 -2.96 5.18
CA MET A 330 15.88 -3.61 4.01
C MET A 330 14.50 -4.19 4.38
N SER A 331 14.42 -5.08 5.36
CA SER A 331 13.15 -5.67 5.79
C SER A 331 12.11 -4.62 6.21
N GLY A 332 12.55 -3.48 6.76
CA GLY A 332 11.72 -2.31 6.97
C GLY A 332 11.10 -1.75 5.69
N CYS A 333 11.90 -1.57 4.63
CA CYS A 333 11.41 -1.17 3.31
C CYS A 333 10.44 -2.19 2.69
N GLU A 334 10.74 -3.49 2.81
CA GLU A 334 9.86 -4.59 2.39
C GLU A 334 8.49 -4.51 3.07
N ARG A 335 8.46 -4.28 4.39
CA ARG A 335 7.23 -4.11 5.15
C ARG A 335 6.43 -2.91 4.65
N ILE A 336 7.09 -1.78 4.38
CA ILE A 336 6.44 -0.60 3.81
C ILE A 336 5.87 -0.93 2.42
N PHE A 337 6.61 -1.62 1.56
CA PHE A 337 6.14 -1.95 0.22
C PHE A 337 4.95 -2.94 0.23
N THR A 338 5.05 -4.00 1.03
CA THR A 338 4.09 -5.12 1.04
C THR A 338 2.83 -4.85 1.85
N THR A 339 2.91 -3.99 2.86
CA THR A 339 1.80 -3.74 3.81
C THR A 339 1.28 -2.31 3.63
N PRO A 340 0.28 -2.05 2.76
CA PRO A 340 -0.32 -0.73 2.57
C PRO A 340 -1.18 -0.30 3.77
N ILE A 341 -1.67 0.96 3.75
CA ILE A 341 -2.71 1.38 4.70
C ILE A 341 -3.93 0.47 4.51
N PRO A 342 -4.63 0.06 5.57
CA PRO A 342 -5.77 -0.85 5.44
C PRO A 342 -6.74 -0.42 4.33
N VAL A 343 -6.95 -1.31 3.36
CA VAL A 343 -7.73 -1.01 2.15
C VAL A 343 -9.18 -0.64 2.46
N SER A 344 -9.72 -1.09 3.60
CA SER A 344 -11.02 -0.66 4.11
C SER A 344 -11.07 0.85 4.35
N TYR A 345 -9.99 1.43 4.86
CA TYR A 345 -9.87 2.85 5.17
C TYR A 345 -9.78 3.70 3.90
N THR A 346 -8.96 3.31 2.93
CA THR A 346 -8.84 4.02 1.64
C THR A 346 -10.15 3.96 0.85
N ARG A 347 -10.81 2.79 0.81
CA ARG A 347 -12.14 2.63 0.18
C ARG A 347 -13.22 3.45 0.86
N LEU A 348 -13.26 3.46 2.20
CA LEU A 348 -14.24 4.24 2.95
C LEU A 348 -14.08 5.74 2.67
N THR A 349 -12.85 6.24 2.73
CA THR A 349 -12.51 7.64 2.46
C THR A 349 -12.97 8.07 1.08
N SER A 350 -12.59 7.31 0.05
CA SER A 350 -12.94 7.61 -1.35
C SER A 350 -14.46 7.58 -1.57
N ARG A 351 -15.17 6.58 -1.01
CA ARG A 351 -16.63 6.47 -1.12
C ARG A 351 -17.37 7.63 -0.46
N ILE A 352 -16.99 7.99 0.77
CA ILE A 352 -17.60 9.13 1.47
C ILE A 352 -17.38 10.40 0.67
N LEU A 353 -16.16 10.62 0.15
CA LEU A 353 -15.81 11.82 -0.60
C LEU A 353 -16.59 11.93 -1.93
N VAL A 354 -16.81 10.82 -2.63
CA VAL A 354 -17.65 10.78 -3.85
C VAL A 354 -19.13 11.03 -3.50
N ILE A 355 -19.68 10.32 -2.52
CA ILE A 355 -21.09 10.50 -2.09
C ILE A 355 -21.34 11.95 -1.66
N TRP A 356 -20.40 12.54 -0.93
CA TRP A 356 -20.43 13.93 -0.52
C TRP A 356 -20.62 14.87 -1.71
N HIS A 357 -19.77 14.77 -2.73
CA HIS A 357 -19.79 15.68 -3.87
C HIS A 357 -20.95 15.43 -4.84
N VAL A 358 -21.47 14.19 -4.91
CA VAL A 358 -22.69 13.89 -5.67
C VAL A 358 -23.90 14.61 -5.06
N LEU A 359 -23.99 14.66 -3.72
CA LEU A 359 -25.12 15.27 -3.02
C LEU A 359 -24.93 16.78 -2.76
N LEU A 360 -23.69 17.27 -2.74
CA LEU A 360 -23.33 18.68 -2.50
C LEU A 360 -24.14 19.70 -3.33
N PRO A 361 -24.35 19.54 -4.65
CA PRO A 361 -25.09 20.55 -5.42
C PRO A 361 -26.55 20.70 -4.99
N LEU A 362 -27.17 19.66 -4.44
CA LEU A 362 -28.54 19.75 -3.89
C LEU A 362 -28.58 20.62 -2.63
N ALA A 363 -27.51 20.61 -1.84
CA ALA A 363 -27.42 21.39 -0.60
C ALA A 363 -27.02 22.85 -0.84
N LEU A 364 -26.30 23.13 -1.93
CA LEU A 364 -25.83 24.47 -2.27
C LEU A 364 -26.86 25.28 -3.07
N TRP A 365 -27.84 24.64 -3.69
CA TRP A 365 -28.76 25.31 -4.61
C TRP A 365 -29.47 26.52 -4.00
N ASP A 366 -30.00 26.39 -2.78
CA ASP A 366 -30.78 27.42 -2.11
C ASP A 366 -29.98 28.71 -1.82
N GLN A 367 -28.65 28.59 -1.71
CA GLN A 367 -27.76 29.70 -1.36
C GLN A 367 -26.99 30.23 -2.58
N CYS A 368 -26.61 29.36 -3.50
CA CYS A 368 -25.67 29.67 -4.58
C CYS A 368 -26.31 29.72 -5.97
N HIS A 369 -27.47 29.08 -6.17
CA HIS A 369 -28.11 28.94 -7.49
C HIS A 369 -27.10 28.49 -8.57
N TRP A 370 -26.89 29.28 -9.64
CA TRP A 370 -25.96 28.97 -10.71
C TRP A 370 -24.49 28.86 -10.24
N VAL A 371 -24.12 29.55 -9.16
CA VAL A 371 -22.77 29.49 -8.54
C VAL A 371 -22.48 28.10 -7.95
N THR A 372 -23.49 27.24 -7.79
CA THR A 372 -23.34 25.84 -7.36
C THR A 372 -22.38 25.05 -8.25
N ILE A 373 -22.35 25.34 -9.56
CA ILE A 373 -21.47 24.66 -10.52
C ILE A 373 -19.98 24.97 -10.22
N PRO A 374 -19.52 26.24 -10.26
CA PRO A 374 -18.12 26.55 -9.94
C PRO A 374 -17.76 26.23 -8.48
N ALA A 375 -18.70 26.35 -7.54
CA ALA A 375 -18.46 25.99 -6.14
C ALA A 375 -18.19 24.48 -5.96
N THR A 376 -18.97 23.63 -6.63
CA THR A 376 -18.78 22.17 -6.59
C THR A 376 -17.49 21.76 -7.29
N PHE A 377 -17.17 22.38 -8.43
CA PHE A 377 -15.89 22.17 -9.11
C PHE A 377 -14.70 22.50 -8.21
N LEU A 378 -14.70 23.68 -7.58
CA LEU A 378 -13.61 24.13 -6.72
C LEU A 378 -13.46 23.25 -5.48
N SER A 379 -14.57 22.90 -4.83
CA SER A 379 -14.57 21.98 -3.68
C SER A 379 -14.03 20.60 -4.06
N ALA A 380 -14.51 20.03 -5.16
CA ALA A 380 -14.06 18.73 -5.64
C ALA A 380 -12.57 18.77 -5.99
N ALA A 381 -12.12 19.77 -6.75
CA ALA A 381 -10.72 19.93 -7.09
C ALA A 381 -9.82 20.00 -5.84
N ALA A 382 -10.24 20.73 -4.80
CA ALA A 382 -9.47 20.84 -3.56
C ALA A 382 -9.42 19.52 -2.77
N LEU A 383 -10.57 18.90 -2.48
CA LEU A 383 -10.64 17.72 -1.61
C LEU A 383 -10.10 16.45 -2.28
N PHE A 384 -10.36 16.25 -3.59
CA PHE A 384 -9.73 15.15 -4.34
C PHE A 384 -8.22 15.36 -4.48
N CYS A 385 -7.72 16.60 -4.58
CA CYS A 385 -6.29 16.85 -4.61
C CYS A 385 -5.61 16.43 -3.30
N ILE A 386 -6.22 16.72 -2.14
CA ILE A 386 -5.71 16.27 -0.84
C ILE A 386 -5.70 14.74 -0.76
N GLU A 387 -6.79 14.10 -1.21
CA GLU A 387 -6.89 12.63 -1.22
C GLU A 387 -5.80 12.00 -2.10
N GLU A 388 -5.62 12.51 -3.33
CA GLU A 388 -4.64 12.01 -4.28
C GLU A 388 -3.22 12.18 -3.75
N VAL A 389 -2.88 13.35 -3.20
CA VAL A 389 -1.57 13.56 -2.55
C VAL A 389 -1.34 12.53 -1.43
N GLY A 390 -2.39 12.16 -0.69
CA GLY A 390 -2.32 11.07 0.30
C GLY A 390 -1.98 9.71 -0.31
N VAL A 391 -2.53 9.39 -1.49
CA VAL A 391 -2.17 8.16 -2.24
C VAL A 391 -0.72 8.21 -2.70
N LEU A 392 -0.29 9.34 -3.29
CA LEU A 392 1.05 9.47 -3.86
C LEU A 392 2.13 9.28 -2.80
N ILE A 393 1.94 9.86 -1.61
CA ILE A 393 2.91 9.75 -0.50
C ILE A 393 2.85 8.35 0.16
N GLU A 394 1.78 7.58 -0.02
CA GLU A 394 1.61 6.25 0.58
C GLU A 394 2.63 5.23 0.04
N GLU A 395 3.07 5.40 -1.21
CA GLU A 395 4.06 4.57 -1.90
C GLU A 395 5.36 5.38 -2.10
N PRO A 396 6.29 5.37 -1.12
CA PRO A 396 7.37 6.35 -1.07
C PRO A 396 8.52 6.07 -2.05
N PHE A 397 8.64 4.85 -2.57
CA PHE A 397 9.79 4.43 -3.38
C PHE A 397 9.74 5.01 -4.79
N SER A 398 8.56 5.32 -5.32
CA SER A 398 8.41 6.08 -6.57
C SER A 398 8.84 7.56 -6.45
N ILE A 399 8.79 8.14 -5.25
CA ILE A 399 9.14 9.54 -4.97
C ILE A 399 10.62 9.70 -4.57
N LEU A 400 11.16 8.77 -3.78
CA LEU A 400 12.51 8.86 -3.25
C LEU A 400 13.57 8.76 -4.36
N PRO A 401 14.67 9.54 -4.31
CA PRO A 401 15.73 9.52 -5.32
C PRO A 401 16.68 8.32 -5.11
N LEU A 402 16.16 7.09 -5.14
CA LEU A 402 16.90 5.87 -4.79
C LEU A 402 18.14 5.67 -5.64
N ALA A 403 18.05 5.88 -6.96
CA ALA A 403 19.20 5.82 -7.87
C ALA A 403 20.30 6.83 -7.49
N THR A 404 19.94 8.05 -7.09
CA THR A 404 20.93 9.05 -6.65
C THR A 404 21.57 8.66 -5.32
N ILE A 405 20.78 8.08 -4.39
CA ILE A 405 21.28 7.59 -3.10
C ILE A 405 22.26 6.43 -3.32
N SER A 406 21.91 5.44 -4.16
CA SER A 406 22.78 4.30 -4.49
C SER A 406 24.09 4.75 -5.17
N ASN A 407 24.00 5.72 -6.08
CA ASN A 407 25.19 6.35 -6.66
C ASN A 407 26.06 7.08 -5.63
N THR A 408 25.43 7.74 -4.67
CA THR A 408 26.13 8.41 -3.55
C THR A 408 26.84 7.38 -2.67
N ILE A 409 26.21 6.23 -2.37
CA ILE A 409 26.84 5.13 -1.64
C ILE A 409 28.08 4.63 -2.38
N ARG A 410 27.97 4.35 -3.68
CA ARG A 410 29.09 3.94 -4.53
C ARG A 410 30.25 4.95 -4.47
N SER A 411 29.95 6.23 -4.69
CA SER A 411 30.95 7.31 -4.66
C SER A 411 31.64 7.39 -3.30
N ASN A 412 30.89 7.25 -2.21
CA ASN A 412 31.44 7.28 -0.86
C ASN A 412 32.37 6.09 -0.59
N VAL A 413 31.97 4.87 -1.00
CA VAL A 413 32.80 3.67 -0.87
C VAL A 413 34.12 3.83 -1.63
N GLN A 414 34.06 4.30 -2.88
CA GLN A 414 35.26 4.56 -3.68
C GLN A 414 36.16 5.63 -3.05
N THR A 415 35.57 6.72 -2.56
CA THR A 415 36.31 7.81 -1.91
C THR A 415 37.04 7.32 -0.66
N ILE A 416 36.37 6.52 0.18
CA ILE A 416 36.96 5.94 1.39
C ILE A 416 38.15 5.02 1.02
N LEU A 417 37.99 4.18 0.00
CA LEU A 417 39.05 3.30 -0.48
C LEU A 417 40.27 4.10 -0.99
N ASN A 418 40.04 5.14 -1.78
CA ASN A 418 41.10 5.99 -2.31
C ASN A 418 41.84 6.74 -1.18
N GLN A 419 41.10 7.34 -0.24
CA GLN A 419 41.67 8.01 0.93
C GLN A 419 42.52 7.06 1.78
N HIS A 420 42.06 5.82 1.98
CA HIS A 420 42.83 4.82 2.72
C HIS A 420 44.19 4.52 2.06
N LYS A 421 44.23 4.38 0.72
CA LYS A 421 45.47 4.19 -0.04
C LYS A 421 46.42 5.37 0.14
N GLU A 422 45.92 6.60 0.04
CA GLU A 422 46.72 7.82 0.24
C GLU A 422 47.33 7.91 1.65
N PHE A 423 46.56 7.55 2.69
CA PHE A 423 47.09 7.51 4.07
C PHE A 423 48.16 6.43 4.23
N GLY A 424 47.98 5.28 3.58
CA GLY A 424 48.98 4.22 3.53
C GLY A 424 50.32 4.70 2.95
N GLU A 425 50.28 5.38 1.81
CA GLU A 425 51.47 5.96 1.17
C GLU A 425 52.16 7.00 2.05
N LYS A 426 51.43 8.00 2.56
CA LYS A 426 51.98 9.05 3.44
C LYS A 426 52.61 8.49 4.72
N SER A 427 52.01 7.46 5.30
CA SER A 427 52.55 6.80 6.50
C SER A 427 53.86 6.04 6.23
N ARG A 428 54.05 5.56 5.00
CA ARG A 428 55.26 4.85 4.56
C ARG A 428 56.42 5.83 4.37
N PHE A 429 56.16 7.00 3.79
CA PHE A 429 57.16 8.08 3.66
C PHE A 429 57.64 8.61 5.01
N ARG A 430 56.77 8.72 6.01
CA ARG A 430 57.13 9.24 7.34
C ARG A 430 57.93 8.26 8.20
N LYS A 431 58.09 7.01 7.78
CA LYS A 431 58.93 5.99 8.45
C LYS A 431 60.31 5.83 7.80
N SER A 432 60.54 6.45 6.65
CA SER A 432 61.81 6.40 5.91
C SER A 432 62.74 7.59 6.18
N ASP A 433 62.26 8.58 6.94
CA ASP A 433 63.04 9.66 7.56
C ASP A 433 63.27 9.33 9.04
#